data_AF-A0A7G9Z5F2-F1
#
_entry.id   AF-A0A7G9Z5F2-F1
#
_cell.length_a   1.000
_cell.length_b   1.000
_cell.length_c   1.000
_cell.angle_alpha   90.00
_cell.angle_beta   90.00
_cell.angle_gamma   90.00
#
_symmetry.space_group_name_H-M   'P 1'
#
loop_
_entity.id
_entity.type
_entity.pdbx_description
1 polymer ?
#
loop_
_entity_poly.entity_id
_entity_poly.type
_entity_poly.pdbx_seq_one_letter_code
_entity_poly.pdbx_strand_id
1 'polypeptide(L)'
;MLDEAQNIKNPAAKQTQAIKKFVAEHRIALTGTPVENRLSELWSIMDFLNPGYLKSAKHFRTNFALPIERYRRNERAELLQHIIQPFVLRRLKSDPTIIKDLPEKMEMKVYYNLTKEQASLYEAVVAEMMVQIEYSEGIERKGLVLATLMKLKQITNHPALFLQDGSPLPGRSGKLARLEAMLEEVPCRG
;
A
#
# COMPACT_ATOMS: atom_id res chain seq x y z
N MET A 1 -14.98 6.81 -19.11
CA MET A 1 -13.58 6.43 -18.88
C MET A 1 -13.27 6.67 -17.40
N LEU A 2 -12.51 5.78 -16.77
CA LEU A 2 -12.09 5.91 -15.38
C LEU A 2 -10.57 5.96 -15.31
N ASP A 3 -10.05 7.15 -15.02
CA ASP A 3 -8.64 7.35 -14.73
C ASP A 3 -8.40 7.05 -13.25
N GLU A 4 -7.29 6.41 -12.93
CA GLU A 4 -6.97 5.90 -11.59
C GLU A 4 -7.97 4.88 -11.02
N ALA A 5 -8.04 3.72 -11.68
CA ALA A 5 -8.91 2.60 -11.29
C ALA A 5 -8.66 2.04 -9.88
N GLN A 6 -7.56 2.44 -9.22
CA GLN A 6 -7.38 2.19 -7.80
C GLN A 6 -8.52 2.77 -6.93
N ASN A 7 -9.20 3.82 -7.38
CA ASN A 7 -10.30 4.46 -6.66
C ASN A 7 -11.52 3.54 -6.48
N ILE A 8 -11.65 2.48 -7.31
CA ILE A 8 -12.76 1.53 -7.23
C ILE A 8 -12.33 0.14 -6.72
N LYS A 9 -11.15 0.02 -6.10
CA LYS A 9 -10.60 -1.25 -5.57
C LYS A 9 -11.50 -1.93 -4.56
N ASN A 10 -12.22 -1.15 -3.75
CA ASN A 10 -13.16 -1.69 -2.77
C ASN A 10 -14.58 -1.78 -3.37
N PRO A 11 -15.11 -2.98 -3.65
CA PRO A 11 -16.44 -3.13 -4.22
C PRO A 11 -17.58 -2.68 -3.28
N ALA A 12 -17.34 -2.64 -1.97
CA ALA A 12 -18.31 -2.19 -0.98
C ALA A 12 -18.30 -0.66 -0.76
N ALA A 13 -17.32 0.06 -1.32
CA ALA A 13 -17.27 1.51 -1.17
C ALA A 13 -18.43 2.19 -1.90
N LYS A 14 -19.01 3.23 -1.27
CA LYS A 14 -20.11 4.01 -1.85
C LYS A 14 -19.75 4.57 -3.23
N GLN A 15 -18.51 5.04 -3.40
CA GLN A 15 -18.01 5.53 -4.68
C GLN A 15 -18.04 4.45 -5.76
N THR A 16 -17.52 3.25 -5.47
CA THR A 16 -17.55 2.11 -6.41
C THR A 16 -18.97 1.73 -6.80
N GLN A 17 -19.88 1.66 -5.82
CA GLN A 17 -21.28 1.34 -6.08
C GLN A 17 -21.96 2.43 -6.93
N ALA A 18 -21.66 3.70 -6.69
CA ALA A 18 -22.18 4.81 -7.49
C ALA A 18 -21.65 4.76 -8.93
N ILE A 19 -20.33 4.57 -9.10
CA ILE A 19 -19.68 4.51 -10.42
C ILE A 19 -20.23 3.35 -11.25
N LYS A 20 -20.44 2.18 -10.65
CA LYS A 20 -20.95 1.00 -11.37
C LYS A 20 -22.40 1.14 -11.85
N LYS A 21 -23.18 2.09 -11.31
CA LYS A 21 -24.55 2.38 -11.74
C LYS A 21 -24.63 3.20 -13.04
N PHE A 22 -23.54 3.85 -13.46
CA PHE A 22 -23.55 4.61 -14.71
C PHE A 22 -23.71 3.67 -15.91
N VAL A 23 -24.67 3.98 -16.76
CA VAL A 23 -24.86 3.32 -18.06
C VAL A 23 -23.82 3.87 -19.02
N ALA A 24 -23.03 2.99 -19.62
CA ALA A 24 -22.03 3.35 -20.61
C ALA A 24 -21.86 2.18 -21.58
N GLU A 25 -21.83 2.48 -22.88
CA GLU A 25 -21.60 1.48 -23.93
C GLU A 25 -20.16 0.96 -23.93
N HIS A 26 -19.21 1.86 -23.65
CA HIS A 26 -17.79 1.54 -23.55
C HIS A 26 -17.23 1.95 -22.19
N ARG A 27 -16.43 1.06 -21.61
CA ARG A 27 -15.77 1.27 -20.31
C ARG A 27 -14.28 1.00 -20.45
N ILE A 28 -13.48 1.97 -20.02
CA ILE A 28 -12.02 1.92 -20.00
C ILE A 28 -11.59 2.31 -18.59
N ALA A 29 -10.64 1.55 -18.04
CA ALA A 29 -10.05 1.77 -16.73
C ALA A 29 -8.52 1.88 -16.88
N LEU A 30 -7.94 2.99 -16.43
CA LEU A 30 -6.50 3.22 -16.44
C LEU A 30 -5.97 3.10 -15.02
N THR A 31 -4.87 2.36 -14.84
CA THR A 31 -4.21 2.26 -13.54
C THR A 31 -2.77 1.79 -13.70
N GLY A 32 -1.87 2.40 -12.93
CA GLY A 32 -0.47 1.95 -12.85
C GLY A 32 -0.29 0.66 -12.04
N THR A 33 -1.27 0.29 -11.20
CA THR A 33 -1.19 -0.80 -10.22
C THR A 33 -2.53 -1.56 -10.11
N PRO A 34 -2.88 -2.36 -11.14
CA PRO A 34 -4.21 -2.99 -11.23
C PRO A 34 -4.52 -3.96 -10.08
N VAL A 35 -3.49 -4.53 -9.45
CA VAL A 35 -3.59 -5.31 -8.21
C VAL A 35 -2.48 -4.86 -7.29
N GLU A 36 -2.82 -4.24 -6.16
CA GLU A 36 -1.81 -3.87 -5.16
C GLU A 36 -1.74 -4.90 -4.05
N ASN A 37 -2.90 -5.30 -3.51
CA ASN A 37 -2.91 -6.08 -2.27
C ASN A 37 -3.76 -7.35 -2.33
N ARG A 38 -4.90 -7.32 -3.02
CA ARG A 38 -5.90 -8.41 -3.00
C ARG A 38 -6.56 -8.61 -4.35
N LEU A 39 -6.87 -9.85 -4.71
CA LEU A 39 -7.60 -10.20 -5.94
C LEU A 39 -9.05 -9.66 -5.95
N SER A 40 -9.62 -9.30 -4.80
CA SER A 40 -10.90 -8.58 -4.77
C SER A 40 -10.84 -7.22 -5.46
N GLU A 41 -9.65 -6.59 -5.50
CA GLU A 41 -9.41 -5.33 -6.21
C GLU A 41 -9.55 -5.52 -7.72
N LEU A 42 -8.89 -6.57 -8.25
CA LEU A 42 -9.02 -7.00 -9.64
C LEU A 42 -10.48 -7.28 -10.00
N TRP A 43 -11.19 -8.03 -9.16
CA TRP A 43 -12.60 -8.33 -9.39
C TRP A 43 -13.43 -7.05 -9.49
N SER A 44 -13.17 -6.07 -8.60
CA SER A 44 -13.93 -4.83 -8.60
C SER A 44 -13.76 -4.03 -9.91
N ILE A 45 -12.53 -3.95 -10.42
CA ILE A 45 -12.21 -3.30 -11.70
C ILE A 45 -12.81 -4.08 -12.87
N MET A 46 -12.67 -5.40 -12.89
CA MET A 46 -13.22 -6.25 -13.95
C MET A 46 -14.74 -6.22 -14.00
N ASP A 47 -15.42 -6.16 -12.86
CA ASP A 47 -16.88 -6.03 -12.79
C ASP A 47 -17.35 -4.62 -13.19
N PHE A 48 -16.51 -3.59 -13.04
CA PHE A 48 -16.77 -2.30 -13.67
C PHE A 48 -16.64 -2.39 -15.19
N LEU A 49 -15.57 -2.98 -15.72
CA LEU A 49 -15.32 -3.08 -17.16
C LEU A 49 -16.35 -3.97 -17.87
N ASN A 50 -16.57 -5.17 -17.34
CA ASN A 50 -17.41 -6.22 -17.91
C ASN A 50 -18.31 -6.79 -16.80
N PRO A 51 -19.43 -6.12 -16.45
CA PRO A 51 -20.34 -6.55 -15.40
C PRO A 51 -20.76 -8.01 -15.56
N GLY A 52 -20.60 -8.80 -14.50
CA GLY A 52 -20.99 -10.22 -14.49
C GLY A 52 -20.03 -11.20 -15.16
N TYR A 53 -18.98 -10.74 -15.87
CA TYR A 53 -18.00 -11.61 -16.54
C TYR A 53 -17.32 -12.59 -15.58
N LEU A 54 -16.93 -12.11 -14.40
CA LEU A 54 -16.33 -12.91 -13.32
C LEU A 54 -17.38 -13.43 -12.31
N LYS A 55 -18.67 -13.38 -12.66
CA LYS A 55 -19.80 -13.68 -11.77
C LYS A 55 -19.77 -12.82 -10.50
N SER A 56 -20.46 -13.25 -9.45
CA SER A 56 -20.54 -12.51 -8.20
C SER A 56 -19.21 -12.48 -7.43
N ALA A 57 -19.01 -11.46 -6.59
CA ALA A 57 -17.84 -11.34 -5.71
C ALA A 57 -17.65 -12.59 -4.83
N LYS A 58 -18.75 -13.20 -4.37
CA LYS A 58 -18.72 -14.45 -3.58
C LYS A 58 -18.21 -15.61 -4.42
N HIS A 59 -18.70 -15.76 -5.65
CA HIS A 59 -18.21 -16.79 -6.56
C HIS A 59 -16.73 -16.62 -6.86
N PHE A 60 -16.32 -15.39 -7.21
CA PHE A 60 -14.92 -15.08 -7.48
C PHE A 60 -14.01 -15.37 -6.27
N ARG A 61 -14.44 -14.98 -5.08
CA ARG A 61 -13.70 -15.23 -3.84
C ARG A 61 -13.48 -16.72 -3.60
N THR A 62 -14.51 -17.54 -3.76
CA THR A 62 -14.43 -18.99 -3.50
C THR A 62 -13.61 -19.72 -4.56
N ASN A 63 -13.73 -19.33 -5.84
CA ASN A 63 -13.13 -20.07 -6.95
C ASN A 63 -11.72 -19.59 -7.35
N PHE A 64 -11.39 -18.33 -7.05
CA PHE A 64 -10.10 -17.73 -7.41
C PHE A 64 -9.38 -17.14 -6.20
N ALA A 65 -9.97 -16.12 -5.54
CA ALA A 65 -9.21 -15.35 -4.53
C ALA A 65 -8.69 -16.23 -3.38
N LEU A 66 -9.54 -17.05 -2.76
CA LEU A 66 -9.15 -17.90 -1.64
C LEU A 66 -8.18 -19.03 -2.07
N PRO A 67 -8.43 -19.78 -3.16
CA PRO A 67 -7.45 -20.72 -3.72
C PRO A 67 -6.07 -20.13 -4.00
N ILE A 68 -6.00 -18.91 -4.54
CA ILE A 68 -4.74 -18.28 -4.93
C ILE A 68 -4.02 -17.65 -3.73
N GLU A 69 -4.72 -16.81 -2.96
CA GLU A 69 -4.12 -16.04 -1.88
C GLU A 69 -3.78 -16.90 -0.65
N ARG A 70 -4.68 -17.83 -0.29
CA ARG A 70 -4.55 -18.63 0.95
C ARG A 70 -3.96 -20.02 0.70
N TYR A 71 -4.43 -20.70 -0.34
CA TYR A 71 -4.02 -22.08 -0.63
C TYR A 71 -2.92 -22.19 -1.69
N ARG A 72 -2.42 -21.04 -2.19
CA ARG A 72 -1.29 -20.95 -3.15
C ARG A 72 -1.45 -21.86 -4.38
N ARG A 73 -2.68 -22.02 -4.88
CA ARG A 73 -2.95 -22.85 -6.07
C ARG A 73 -2.64 -22.08 -7.35
N ASN A 74 -1.45 -22.30 -7.91
CA ASN A 74 -0.98 -21.64 -9.12
C ASN A 74 -1.87 -21.91 -10.34
N GLU A 75 -2.41 -23.13 -10.48
CA GLU A 75 -3.35 -23.49 -11.56
C GLU A 75 -4.57 -22.54 -11.63
N ARG A 76 -5.07 -22.07 -10.48
CA ARG A 76 -6.19 -21.12 -10.43
C ARG A 76 -5.76 -19.71 -10.83
N ALA A 77 -4.51 -19.33 -10.54
CA ALA A 77 -3.95 -18.06 -10.95
C ALA A 77 -3.75 -18.02 -12.47
N GLU A 78 -3.20 -19.10 -13.05
CA GLU A 78 -3.02 -19.24 -14.50
C GLU A 78 -4.35 -19.22 -15.25
N LEU A 79 -5.35 -19.94 -14.74
CA LEU A 79 -6.70 -19.90 -15.31
C LEU A 79 -7.30 -18.49 -15.25
N LEU A 80 -7.17 -17.81 -14.10
CA LEU A 80 -7.65 -16.44 -13.96
C LEU A 80 -6.96 -15.50 -14.94
N GLN A 81 -5.64 -15.64 -15.09
CA GLN A 81 -4.84 -14.84 -16.02
C GLN A 81 -5.32 -15.03 -17.46
N HIS A 82 -5.56 -16.25 -17.91
CA HIS A 82 -6.11 -16.54 -19.24
C HIS A 82 -7.49 -15.91 -19.45
N ILE A 83 -8.36 -15.97 -18.43
CA ILE A 83 -9.72 -15.41 -18.49
C ILE A 83 -9.68 -13.87 -18.64
N ILE A 84 -8.80 -13.18 -17.91
CA ILE A 84 -8.76 -11.71 -17.91
C ILE A 84 -7.89 -11.12 -19.02
N GLN A 85 -6.96 -11.90 -19.58
CA GLN A 85 -5.96 -11.44 -20.56
C GLN A 85 -6.56 -10.60 -21.71
N PRO A 86 -7.70 -10.97 -22.33
CA PRO A 86 -8.26 -10.19 -23.43
C PRO A 86 -8.66 -8.75 -23.08
N PHE A 87 -8.85 -8.46 -21.78
CA PHE A 87 -9.33 -7.16 -21.29
C PHE A 87 -8.23 -6.33 -20.61
N VAL A 88 -7.03 -6.90 -20.44
CA VAL A 88 -5.93 -6.27 -19.69
C VAL A 88 -4.76 -6.06 -20.63
N LEU A 89 -4.55 -4.80 -21.02
CA LEU A 89 -3.33 -4.38 -21.67
C LEU A 89 -2.37 -3.83 -20.62
N ARG A 90 -1.32 -4.60 -20.27
CA ARG A 90 -0.26 -4.17 -19.36
C ARG A 90 1.07 -4.14 -20.09
N ARG A 91 1.74 -3.00 -20.01
CA ARG A 91 3.11 -2.80 -20.51
C ARG A 91 4.02 -2.52 -19.33
N LEU A 92 5.19 -3.15 -19.29
CA LEU A 92 6.16 -2.94 -18.21
C LEU A 92 7.14 -1.84 -18.59
N LYS A 93 7.60 -1.07 -17.59
CA LYS A 93 8.75 -0.15 -17.75
C LYS A 93 10.08 -0.88 -18.00
N SER A 94 10.08 -2.21 -18.05
CA SER A 94 11.21 -3.06 -18.46
C SER A 94 11.01 -3.71 -19.85
N ASP A 95 9.88 -3.44 -20.52
CA ASP A 95 9.61 -3.93 -21.86
C ASP A 95 10.56 -3.28 -22.89
N PRO A 96 11.47 -4.05 -23.52
CA PRO A 96 12.47 -3.52 -24.43
C PRO A 96 11.87 -2.84 -25.68
N THR A 97 10.60 -3.05 -25.97
CA THR A 97 9.89 -2.35 -27.06
C THR A 97 9.50 -0.91 -26.71
N ILE A 98 9.59 -0.52 -25.43
CA ILE A 98 9.18 0.79 -24.89
C ILE A 98 10.39 1.64 -24.48
N ILE A 99 11.51 1.01 -24.12
CA ILE A 99 12.61 1.63 -23.36
C ILE A 99 13.85 1.73 -24.23
N LYS A 100 13.98 2.83 -24.95
CA LYS A 100 15.30 3.24 -25.46
C LYS A 100 15.92 4.37 -24.62
N ASP A 101 15.11 5.08 -23.83
CA ASP A 101 15.48 6.39 -23.28
C ASP A 101 15.41 6.53 -21.74
N LEU A 102 15.12 5.46 -20.98
CA LEU A 102 15.05 5.53 -19.51
C LEU A 102 16.19 4.74 -18.85
N PRO A 103 16.97 5.35 -17.92
CA PRO A 103 17.99 4.63 -17.18
C PRO A 103 17.36 3.59 -16.24
N GLU A 104 18.15 2.60 -15.82
CA GLU A 104 17.71 1.61 -14.86
C GLU A 104 17.34 2.26 -13.51
N LYS A 105 16.25 1.79 -12.91
CA LYS A 105 15.83 2.23 -11.58
C LYS A 105 16.83 1.68 -10.54
N MET A 106 17.50 2.57 -9.82
CA MET A 106 18.31 2.21 -8.66
C MET A 106 17.49 2.32 -7.36
N GLU A 107 17.46 1.25 -6.57
CA GLU A 107 16.89 1.25 -5.21
C GLU A 107 17.99 0.99 -4.18
N MET A 108 18.08 1.85 -3.17
CA MET A 108 19.06 1.75 -2.10
C MET A 108 18.36 1.82 -0.74
N LYS A 109 18.68 0.87 0.14
CA LYS A 109 18.23 0.90 1.55
C LYS A 109 19.18 1.77 2.35
N VAL A 110 18.66 2.84 2.94
CA VAL A 110 19.43 3.74 3.81
C VAL A 110 19.06 3.45 5.25
N TYR A 111 20.06 3.08 6.04
CA TYR A 111 19.92 2.81 7.47
C TYR A 111 20.31 4.05 8.28
N TYR A 112 19.67 4.23 9.43
CA TYR A 112 19.96 5.29 10.39
C TYR A 112 19.71 4.78 11.80
N ASN A 113 20.40 5.36 12.78
CA ASN A 113 20.20 5.06 14.19
C ASN A 113 19.20 6.03 14.79
N LEU A 114 18.47 5.60 15.82
CA LEU A 114 17.66 6.50 16.62
C LEU A 114 18.57 7.41 17.46
N THR A 115 18.15 8.67 17.66
CA THR A 115 18.77 9.52 18.67
C THR A 115 18.46 8.99 20.07
N LYS A 116 19.18 9.45 21.10
CA LYS A 116 18.90 9.09 22.49
C LYS A 116 17.46 9.42 22.88
N GLU A 117 16.98 10.60 22.49
CA GLU A 117 15.60 11.04 22.71
C GLU A 117 14.60 10.09 22.03
N GLN A 118 14.81 9.76 20.75
CA GLN A 118 13.94 8.82 20.03
C GLN A 118 13.94 7.44 20.69
N ALA A 119 15.10 6.92 21.09
CA ALA A 119 15.20 5.61 21.76
C ALA A 119 14.44 5.60 23.08
N SER A 120 14.61 6.63 23.92
CA SER A 120 13.90 6.73 25.20
C SER A 120 12.38 6.83 25.02
N LEU A 121 11.90 7.65 24.08
CA LEU A 121 10.47 7.74 23.78
C LEU A 121 9.92 6.42 23.22
N TYR A 122 10.69 5.76 22.35
CA TYR A 122 10.32 4.48 21.76
C TYR A 122 10.17 3.40 22.84
N GLU A 123 11.16 3.27 23.72
CA GLU A 123 11.14 2.31 24.83
C GLU A 123 9.98 2.58 25.79
N ALA A 124 9.73 3.84 26.15
CA ALA A 124 8.61 4.21 27.02
C ALA A 124 7.25 3.82 26.42
N VAL A 125 7.03 4.10 25.12
CA VAL A 125 5.78 3.75 24.43
C VAL A 125 5.62 2.23 24.30
N VAL A 126 6.69 1.49 24.04
CA VAL A 126 6.64 0.02 24.00
C VAL A 126 6.33 -0.56 25.38
N ALA A 127 6.99 -0.07 26.43
CA ALA A 127 6.76 -0.53 27.79
C ALA A 127 5.30 -0.28 28.24
N GLU A 128 4.79 0.93 27.99
CA GLU A 128 3.39 1.28 28.28
C GLU A 128 2.41 0.35 27.55
N MET A 129 2.65 0.12 26.26
CA MET A 129 1.80 -0.75 25.44
C MET A 129 1.82 -2.21 25.94
N MET A 130 2.98 -2.72 26.33
CA MET A 130 3.09 -4.10 26.83
C MET A 130 2.28 -4.32 28.11
N VAL A 131 2.24 -3.34 29.02
CA VAL A 131 1.38 -3.40 30.21
C VAL A 131 -0.11 -3.39 29.81
N GLN A 132 -0.51 -2.49 28.92
CA GLN A 132 -1.91 -2.39 28.48
C GLN A 132 -2.37 -3.61 27.66
N ILE A 133 -1.45 -4.29 26.97
CA ILE A 133 -1.78 -5.46 26.16
C ILE A 133 -2.14 -6.68 27.01
N GLU A 134 -1.61 -6.80 28.23
CA GLU A 134 -1.90 -7.93 29.12
C GLU A 134 -3.38 -7.99 29.52
N TYR A 135 -4.03 -6.83 29.59
CA TYR A 135 -5.43 -6.70 30.03
C TYR A 135 -6.42 -6.42 28.90
N SER A 136 -5.97 -6.37 27.65
CA SER A 136 -6.84 -6.07 26.49
C SER A 136 -7.05 -7.28 25.60
N GLU A 137 -8.31 -7.45 25.15
CA GLU A 137 -8.73 -8.53 24.27
C GLU A 137 -9.46 -8.03 23.02
N GLY A 138 -9.65 -8.92 22.05
CA GLY A 138 -10.51 -8.67 20.89
C GLY A 138 -10.18 -7.41 20.09
N ILE A 139 -11.18 -6.53 19.92
CA ILE A 139 -11.08 -5.29 19.14
C ILE A 139 -10.21 -4.24 19.84
N GLU A 140 -10.25 -4.19 21.18
CA GLU A 140 -9.52 -3.23 21.99
C GLU A 140 -8.02 -3.45 21.86
N ARG A 141 -7.58 -4.71 22.00
CA ARG A 141 -6.18 -5.11 21.79
C ARG A 141 -5.66 -4.70 20.41
N LYS A 142 -6.46 -4.90 19.35
CA LYS A 142 -6.10 -4.50 17.99
C LYS A 142 -5.99 -2.98 17.85
N GLY A 143 -6.92 -2.24 18.45
CA GLY A 143 -6.89 -0.78 18.49
C GLY A 143 -5.62 -0.26 19.18
N LEU A 144 -5.26 -0.85 20.33
CA LEU A 144 -4.06 -0.51 21.08
C LEU A 144 -2.77 -0.75 20.27
N VAL A 145 -2.65 -1.92 19.61
CA VAL A 145 -1.51 -2.23 18.75
C VAL A 145 -1.40 -1.21 17.61
N LEU A 146 -2.51 -0.90 16.93
CA LEU A 146 -2.51 0.06 15.82
C LEU A 146 -2.13 1.47 16.29
N ALA A 147 -2.67 1.94 17.40
CA ALA A 147 -2.34 3.23 17.98
C ALA A 147 -0.85 3.31 18.36
N THR A 148 -0.31 2.24 18.94
CA THR A 148 1.11 2.16 19.30
C THR A 148 2.00 2.20 18.06
N LEU A 149 1.68 1.43 17.01
CA LEU A 149 2.42 1.48 15.75
C LEU A 149 2.42 2.88 15.12
N MET A 150 1.34 3.64 15.26
CA MET A 150 1.29 5.04 14.83
C MET A 150 2.23 5.92 15.66
N LYS A 151 2.22 5.80 16.99
CA LYS A 151 3.15 6.53 17.89
C LYS A 151 4.61 6.23 17.56
N LEU A 152 4.97 4.95 17.38
CA LEU A 152 6.33 4.55 17.03
C LEU A 152 6.77 5.09 15.66
N LYS A 153 5.86 5.09 14.67
CA LYS A 153 6.12 5.75 13.37
C LYS A 153 6.37 7.25 13.50
N GLN A 154 5.64 7.94 14.38
CA GLN A 154 5.88 9.36 14.66
C GLN A 154 7.26 9.56 15.28
N ILE A 155 7.58 8.84 16.36
CA ILE A 155 8.86 8.93 17.08
C ILE A 155 10.05 8.68 16.13
N THR A 156 10.00 7.58 15.36
CA THR A 156 11.08 7.21 14.41
C THR A 156 11.24 8.20 13.25
N ASN A 157 10.16 8.86 12.83
CA ASN A 157 10.26 9.96 11.86
C ASN A 157 10.85 11.21 12.51
N HIS A 158 10.27 11.69 13.62
CA HIS A 158 10.76 12.82 14.39
C HIS A 158 10.04 12.94 15.76
N PRO A 159 10.73 13.16 16.90
CA PRO A 159 10.09 13.33 18.23
C PRO A 159 8.98 14.37 18.28
N ALA A 160 9.16 15.52 17.62
CA ALA A 160 8.15 16.58 17.54
C ALA A 160 6.78 16.13 16.99
N LEU A 161 6.71 15.08 16.15
CA LEU A 161 5.44 14.53 15.65
C LEU A 161 4.65 13.80 16.73
N PHE A 162 5.35 13.26 17.73
CA PHE A 162 4.78 12.57 18.88
C PHE A 162 4.52 13.55 20.03
N LEU A 163 5.49 14.42 20.34
CA LEU A 163 5.43 15.34 21.48
C LEU A 163 4.52 16.56 21.23
N GLN A 164 4.43 17.05 19.99
CA GLN A 164 3.64 18.23 19.61
C GLN A 164 3.92 19.47 20.48
N ASP A 165 5.19 19.64 20.87
CA ASP A 165 5.64 20.60 21.89
C ASP A 165 6.25 21.89 21.30
N GLY A 166 6.26 22.03 19.96
CA GLY A 166 6.84 23.20 19.27
C GLY A 166 8.36 23.32 19.38
N SER A 167 9.04 22.27 19.85
CA SER A 167 10.49 22.29 20.04
C SER A 167 11.26 22.28 18.71
N PRO A 168 12.51 22.79 18.69
CA PRO A 168 13.33 22.82 17.48
C PRO A 168 13.52 21.44 16.84
N LEU A 169 13.64 21.40 15.51
CA LEU A 169 13.82 20.16 14.74
C LEU A 169 15.27 19.62 14.71
N PRO A 170 16.32 20.46 14.57
CA PRO A 170 17.68 19.95 14.35
C PRO A 170 18.20 19.03 15.47
N GLY A 171 18.96 18.00 15.08
CA GLY A 171 19.69 17.13 16.01
C GLY A 171 18.86 16.09 16.78
N ARG A 172 17.54 16.02 16.54
CA ARG A 172 16.63 15.17 17.33
C ARG A 172 16.11 13.94 16.61
N SER A 173 16.26 13.87 15.29
CA SER A 173 15.90 12.70 14.48
C SER A 173 17.08 12.18 13.70
N GLY A 174 17.40 10.88 13.88
CA GLY A 174 18.45 10.24 13.09
C GLY A 174 18.09 10.10 11.61
N LYS A 175 16.79 10.02 11.30
CA LYS A 175 16.30 10.03 9.92
C LYS A 175 16.50 11.39 9.25
N LEU A 176 16.21 12.47 9.98
CA LEU A 176 16.45 13.84 9.49
C LEU A 176 17.94 14.10 9.30
N ALA A 177 18.77 13.73 10.28
CA ALA A 177 20.22 13.85 10.17
C ALA A 177 20.79 13.09 8.97
N ARG A 178 20.28 11.88 8.70
CA ARG A 178 20.72 11.11 7.51
C ARG A 178 20.25 11.76 6.21
N LEU A 179 19.04 12.33 6.18
CA LEU A 179 18.53 13.06 5.02
C LEU A 179 19.37 14.31 4.75
N GLU A 180 19.71 15.08 5.77
CA GLU A 180 20.55 16.28 5.66
C GLU A 180 21.93 15.92 5.09
N ALA A 181 22.59 14.89 5.63
CA ALA A 181 23.86 14.40 5.09
C ALA A 181 23.76 13.97 3.61
N MET A 182 22.67 13.29 3.23
CA MET A 182 22.45 12.91 1.82
C MET A 182 22.23 14.14 0.93
N LEU A 183 21.53 15.16 1.40
CA LEU A 183 21.29 16.40 0.65
C LEU A 183 22.57 17.21 0.44
N GLU A 184 23.53 17.14 1.37
CA GLU A 184 24.86 17.75 1.20
C GLU A 184 25.70 17.04 0.13
N GLU A 185 25.52 15.74 -0.08
CA GLU A 185 26.23 14.96 -1.11
C GLU A 185 25.69 15.20 -2.54
N VAL A 186 24.42 15.61 -2.67
CA VAL A 186 23.75 15.84 -3.97
C VAL A 186 24.32 17.00 -4.80
N PRO A 187 24.60 18.21 -4.25
CA PRO A 187 25.10 19.34 -5.05
C PRO A 187 26.49 19.13 -5.66
N CYS A 188 27.25 18.11 -5.24
CA CYS A 188 28.55 17.75 -5.82
C CYS A 188 28.45 16.87 -7.08
N ARG A 189 27.24 16.47 -7.50
CA ARG A 189 26.97 15.72 -8.73
C ARG A 189 26.01 16.51 -9.62
N GLY A 190 26.43 17.71 -9.99
CA GLY A 190 25.87 18.48 -11.11
C GLY A 190 26.61 18.16 -12.40
#